data_AF-A0A920VBI0-F1
#
_entry.id   AF-A0A920VBI0-F1
#
_cell.length_a   1.000
_cell.length_b   1.000
_cell.length_c   1.000
_cell.angle_alpha   90.00
_cell.angle_beta   90.00
_cell.angle_gamma   90.00
#
_symmetry.space_group_name_H-M   'P 1'
#
loop_
_entity.id
_entity.type
_entity.pdbx_description
1 polymer ?
#
loop_
_entity_poly.entity_id
_entity_poly.type
_entity_poly.pdbx_seq_one_letter_code
_entity_poly.pdbx_strand_id
1 'polypeptide(L)'
;MKEAIRRSNIPVIAFFPIVGGTAIKGPTAKMMKELNVPSTALEVAKHYNNIITGFVLDEADREETKKVQDLGLSIDVQPTFMVTLDDRVPFAHAVVKFIKKIS
;
A
#
# COMPACT_ATOMS: atom_id res chain seq x y z
N MET A 1 3.03 17.14 9.30
CA MET A 1 3.33 16.23 8.16
C MET A 1 2.08 15.89 7.35
N LYS A 2 1.05 15.23 7.92
CA LYS A 2 -0.19 14.86 7.18
C LYS A 2 -0.84 16.04 6.45
N GLU A 3 -0.93 17.20 7.09
CA GLU A 3 -1.48 18.43 6.47
C GLU A 3 -0.64 18.94 5.29
N ALA A 4 0.69 18.78 5.33
CA ALA A 4 1.56 19.18 4.23
C ALA A 4 1.36 18.27 3.01
N ILE A 5 1.20 16.96 3.24
CA ILE A 5 0.88 15.98 2.20
C ILE A 5 -0.50 16.29 1.58
N ARG A 6 -1.52 16.54 2.41
CA ARG A 6 -2.87 16.92 1.92
C ARG A 6 -2.87 18.17 1.05
N ARG A 7 -2.06 19.18 1.40
CA ARG A 7 -1.99 20.45 0.67
C ARG A 7 -1.13 20.38 -0.59
N SER A 8 -0.38 19.31 -0.79
CA SER A 8 0.58 19.21 -1.90
C SER A 8 -0.06 19.04 -3.27
N ASN A 9 -1.36 18.72 -3.34
CA ASN A 9 -2.15 18.57 -4.57
C ASN A 9 -1.52 17.64 -5.62
N ILE A 10 -0.63 16.74 -5.18
CA ILE A 10 0.00 15.70 -6.00
C ILE A 10 -0.56 14.33 -5.62
N PRO A 11 -0.54 13.34 -6.53
CA PRO A 11 -0.90 11.97 -6.21
C PRO A 11 -0.02 11.41 -5.09
N VAL A 12 -0.64 10.74 -4.12
CA VAL A 12 0.04 10.09 -3.00
C VAL A 12 -0.28 8.61 -3.04
N ILE A 13 0.76 7.80 -3.19
CA ILE A 13 0.64 6.34 -3.24
C ILE A 13 1.13 5.74 -1.93
N ALA A 14 0.35 4.83 -1.37
CA ALA A 14 0.79 3.95 -0.30
C ALA A 14 0.91 2.51 -0.77
N PHE A 15 1.76 1.75 -0.09
CA PHE A 15 1.87 0.29 -0.22
C PHE A 15 2.21 -0.29 1.15
N PHE A 16 1.87 -1.55 1.40
CA PHE A 16 1.97 -2.15 2.72
C PHE A 16 2.90 -3.37 2.72
N PRO A 17 3.86 -3.49 3.67
CA PRO A 17 4.87 -4.54 3.65
C PRO A 17 4.43 -5.84 4.36
N ILE A 18 3.15 -6.20 4.26
CA ILE A 18 2.64 -7.48 4.78
C ILE A 18 2.09 -8.26 3.60
N VAL A 19 2.58 -9.49 3.44
CA VAL A 19 2.24 -10.38 2.34
C VAL A 19 1.48 -11.56 2.92
N GLY A 20 0.22 -11.76 2.51
CA GLY A 20 -0.61 -12.88 2.96
C GLY A 20 -0.80 -12.92 4.48
N GLY A 21 -0.95 -11.76 5.12
CA GLY A 21 -1.15 -11.63 6.57
C GLY A 21 0.09 -11.89 7.44
N THR A 22 1.26 -12.16 6.85
CA THR A 22 2.51 -12.36 7.59
C THR A 22 3.46 -11.19 7.35
N ALA A 23 3.86 -10.48 8.41
CA ALA A 23 4.92 -9.49 8.25
C ALA A 23 6.22 -10.19 7.91
N ILE A 24 6.81 -9.79 6.79
CA ILE A 24 8.03 -10.37 6.26
C ILE A 24 9.22 -10.13 7.20
N LYS A 25 9.37 -8.91 7.72
CA LYS A 25 10.43 -8.50 8.67
C LYS A 25 9.94 -7.35 9.56
N GLY A 26 10.37 -7.35 10.82
CA GLY A 26 10.23 -6.21 11.74
C GLY A 26 9.05 -6.30 12.73
N PRO A 27 8.97 -5.35 13.67
CA PRO A 27 8.02 -5.40 14.79
C PRO A 27 6.57 -5.14 14.38
N THR A 28 6.30 -4.75 13.13
CA THR A 28 4.99 -4.25 12.68
C THR A 28 3.85 -5.25 12.92
N ALA A 29 3.98 -6.52 12.55
CA ALA A 29 2.92 -7.51 12.83
C ALA A 29 2.70 -7.71 14.34
N LYS A 30 3.79 -7.72 15.12
CA LYS A 30 3.71 -7.85 16.58
C LYS A 30 2.99 -6.64 17.19
N MET A 31 3.35 -5.43 16.78
CA MET A 31 2.73 -4.19 17.25
C MET A 31 1.26 -4.11 16.84
N MET A 32 0.91 -4.44 15.59
CA MET A 32 -0.49 -4.45 15.14
C MET A 32 -1.32 -5.46 15.92
N LYS A 33 -0.77 -6.66 16.17
CA LYS A 33 -1.39 -7.67 17.02
C LYS A 33 -1.58 -7.17 18.46
N GLU A 34 -0.57 -6.54 19.06
CA GLU A 34 -0.64 -5.97 20.41
C GLU A 34 -1.65 -4.81 20.50
N LEU A 35 -1.84 -4.08 19.41
CA LEU A 35 -2.80 -2.98 19.31
C LEU A 35 -4.21 -3.42 18.87
N ASN A 36 -4.46 -4.72 18.70
CA ASN A 36 -5.70 -5.28 18.15
C ASN A 36 -6.12 -4.66 16.79
N VAL A 37 -5.15 -4.24 15.98
CA VAL A 37 -5.38 -3.74 14.63
C VAL A 37 -5.18 -4.88 13.64
N PRO A 38 -6.16 -5.20 12.78
CA PRO A 38 -5.97 -6.22 11.75
C PRO A 38 -4.82 -5.83 10.81
N SER A 39 -3.89 -6.76 10.61
CA SER A 39 -2.73 -6.59 9.75
C SER A 39 -3.07 -6.86 8.28
N THR A 40 -4.07 -6.15 7.77
CA THR A 40 -4.57 -6.31 6.39
C THR A 40 -4.31 -5.05 5.57
N ALA A 41 -4.18 -5.22 4.25
CA ALA A 41 -4.01 -4.10 3.34
C ALA A 41 -5.21 -3.14 3.37
N LEU A 42 -6.43 -3.69 3.51
CA LEU A 42 -7.65 -2.91 3.67
C LEU A 42 -7.61 -1.95 4.88
N GLU A 43 -7.20 -2.42 6.06
CA GLU A 43 -7.17 -1.56 7.24
C GLU A 43 -6.13 -0.44 7.12
N VAL A 44 -5.00 -0.72 6.47
CA VAL A 44 -3.98 0.29 6.18
C VAL A 44 -4.50 1.32 5.19
N ALA A 45 -5.17 0.87 4.12
CA ALA A 45 -5.81 1.75 3.15
C ALA A 45 -6.86 2.65 3.82
N LYS A 46 -7.71 2.11 4.71
CA LYS A 46 -8.67 2.91 5.51
C LYS A 46 -7.96 3.94 6.38
N HIS A 47 -6.88 3.55 7.06
CA HIS A 47 -6.14 4.45 7.94
C HIS A 47 -5.57 5.66 7.21
N TYR A 48 -5.15 5.48 5.96
CA TYR A 48 -4.54 6.53 5.13
C TYR A 48 -5.47 7.11 4.06
N ASN A 49 -6.71 6.64 3.91
CA ASN A 49 -7.65 7.00 2.83
C ASN A 49 -7.84 8.50 2.65
N ASN A 50 -7.64 9.26 3.72
CA ASN A 50 -7.83 10.68 3.76
C ASN A 50 -6.62 11.49 3.23
N ILE A 51 -5.52 10.83 2.88
CA ILE A 51 -4.29 11.43 2.34
C ILE A 51 -3.71 10.71 1.11
N ILE A 52 -4.22 9.52 0.75
CA ILE A 52 -3.75 8.76 -0.42
C ILE A 52 -4.76 8.85 -1.56
N THR A 53 -4.26 8.83 -2.80
CA THR A 53 -5.06 8.72 -4.02
C THR A 53 -4.95 7.34 -4.66
N GLY A 54 -3.87 6.63 -4.37
CA GLY A 54 -3.66 5.27 -4.85
C GLY A 54 -3.04 4.35 -3.80
N PHE A 55 -3.27 3.07 -3.99
CA PHE A 55 -2.74 2.02 -3.13
C PHE A 55 -2.20 0.87 -3.97
N VAL A 56 -1.00 0.38 -3.64
CA VAL A 56 -0.40 -0.79 -4.28
C VAL A 56 -0.56 -1.98 -3.34
N LEU A 57 -1.34 -2.96 -3.79
CA LEU A 57 -1.52 -4.23 -3.11
C LEU A 57 -0.40 -5.20 -3.49
N ASP A 58 -0.09 -6.10 -2.55
CA ASP A 58 0.69 -7.29 -2.89
C ASP A 58 -0.14 -8.27 -3.72
N GLU A 59 0.54 -9.07 -4.54
CA GLU A 59 -0.05 -10.16 -5.29
C GLU A 59 -0.83 -11.14 -4.39
N ALA A 60 -0.33 -11.42 -3.19
CA ALA A 60 -1.00 -12.28 -2.21
C ALA A 60 -2.34 -11.70 -1.70
N ASP A 61 -2.50 -10.38 -1.74
CA ASP A 61 -3.69 -9.67 -1.26
C ASP A 61 -4.59 -9.21 -2.41
N ARG A 62 -4.37 -9.73 -3.62
CA ARG A 62 -5.15 -9.39 -4.83
C ARG A 62 -6.66 -9.48 -4.62
N GLU A 63 -7.13 -10.42 -3.79
CA GLU A 63 -8.55 -10.58 -3.48
C GLU A 63 -9.16 -9.39 -2.72
N GLU A 64 -8.34 -8.58 -2.04
CA GLU A 64 -8.79 -7.37 -1.36
C GLU A 64 -9.02 -6.19 -2.32
N THR A 65 -8.58 -6.29 -3.58
CA THR A 65 -8.66 -5.21 -4.59
C THR A 65 -10.01 -4.52 -4.60
N LYS A 66 -11.11 -5.27 -4.68
CA LYS A 66 -12.45 -4.71 -4.73
C LYS A 66 -12.79 -3.92 -3.46
N LYS A 67 -12.47 -4.47 -2.29
CA LYS A 67 -12.74 -3.82 -0.99
C LYS A 67 -11.98 -2.51 -0.84
N VAL A 68 -10.75 -2.44 -1.36
CA VAL A 68 -9.94 -1.21 -1.32
C VAL A 68 -10.41 -0.21 -2.40
N GLN A 69 -10.81 -0.67 -3.58
CA GLN A 69 -11.42 0.18 -4.61
C GLN A 69 -12.71 0.84 -4.11
N ASP A 70 -13.52 0.13 -3.32
CA ASP A 70 -14.74 0.65 -2.71
C ASP A 70 -14.48 1.84 -1.75
N LEU A 71 -13.22 2.07 -1.34
CA LEU A 71 -12.80 3.26 -0.58
C LEU A 71 -12.60 4.51 -1.46
N GLY A 72 -12.74 4.38 -2.79
CA GLY A 72 -12.50 5.44 -3.77
C GLY A 72 -11.04 5.55 -4.23
N LEU A 73 -10.21 4.55 -3.94
CA LEU A 73 -8.79 4.55 -4.25
C LEU A 73 -8.51 3.89 -5.60
N SER A 74 -7.55 4.45 -6.34
CA SER A 74 -6.96 3.73 -7.48
C SER A 74 -6.07 2.61 -6.96
N ILE A 75 -6.17 1.42 -7.56
CA ILE A 75 -5.42 0.25 -7.11
C ILE A 75 -4.51 -0.26 -8.23
N ASP A 76 -3.29 -0.61 -7.84
CA ASP A 76 -2.38 -1.46 -8.62
C ASP A 76 -1.98 -2.67 -7.79
N VAL A 77 -1.65 -3.78 -8.44
CA VAL A 77 -1.22 -5.01 -7.77
C VAL A 77 0.18 -5.36 -8.26
N GLN A 78 1.14 -5.43 -7.34
CA GLN A 78 2.55 -5.68 -7.65
C GLN A 78 3.17 -6.59 -6.58
N PRO A 79 4.23 -7.34 -6.90
CA PRO A 79 5.03 -8.00 -5.88
C PRO A 79 5.69 -6.96 -4.96
N THR A 80 5.32 -6.93 -3.68
CA THR A 80 5.85 -5.98 -2.69
C THR A 80 6.98 -6.58 -1.85
N PHE A 81 7.18 -7.90 -1.92
CA PHE A 81 8.33 -8.56 -1.31
C PHE A 81 9.60 -8.36 -2.13
N MET A 82 10.40 -7.36 -1.75
CA MET A 82 11.59 -6.95 -2.49
C MET A 82 12.88 -7.24 -1.70
N VAL A 83 13.57 -8.32 -2.02
CA VAL A 83 14.82 -8.72 -1.33
C VAL A 83 16.03 -8.13 -2.04
N THR A 84 16.05 -8.19 -3.36
CA THR A 84 17.16 -7.85 -4.24
C THR A 84 16.90 -6.54 -5.00
N LEU A 85 17.92 -6.02 -5.70
CA LEU A 85 17.73 -4.90 -6.62
C LEU A 85 16.85 -5.27 -7.81
N ASP A 86 16.93 -6.52 -8.27
CA ASP A 86 16.11 -7.04 -9.38
C ASP A 86 14.62 -7.12 -9.01
N ASP A 87 14.29 -7.14 -7.71
CA ASP A 87 12.90 -6.98 -7.25
C ASP A 87 12.50 -5.50 -7.17
N ARG A 88 13.40 -4.64 -6.66
CA ARG A 88 13.10 -3.22 -6.37
C ARG A 88 12.97 -2.37 -7.62
N VAL A 89 13.81 -2.60 -8.63
CA VAL A 89 13.82 -1.77 -9.85
C VAL A 89 12.53 -1.93 -10.64
N PRO A 90 12.03 -3.15 -10.94
CA PRO A 90 10.74 -3.32 -11.59
C PRO A 90 9.58 -2.75 -10.77
N PHE A 91 9.57 -2.96 -9.45
CA PHE A 91 8.54 -2.39 -8.57
C PHE A 91 8.51 -0.85 -8.66
N ALA A 92 9.67 -0.19 -8.55
CA ALA A 92 9.74 1.26 -8.66
C ALA A 92 9.22 1.77 -10.02
N HIS A 93 9.58 1.10 -11.13
CA HIS A 93 9.05 1.44 -12.45
C HIS A 93 7.54 1.25 -12.55
N ALA A 94 7.00 0.16 -11.98
CA ALA A 94 5.57 -0.10 -11.94
C ALA A 94 4.82 1.00 -11.17
N VAL A 95 5.32 1.38 -9.98
CA VAL A 95 4.72 2.45 -9.17
C VAL A 95 4.77 3.79 -9.89
N VAL A 96 5.88 4.15 -10.54
CA VAL A 96 5.96 5.39 -11.34
C VAL A 96 4.98 5.38 -12.51
N LYS A 97 4.85 4.24 -13.20
CA LYS A 97 3.85 4.08 -14.27
C LYS A 97 2.43 4.21 -13.75
N PHE A 98 2.16 3.67 -12.57
CA PHE A 98 0.87 3.78 -11.89
C PHE A 98 0.54 5.23 -11.53
N ILE A 99 1.50 5.97 -10.93
CA ILE A 99 1.34 7.40 -10.62
C ILE A 99 0.94 8.18 -11.89
N LYS A 100 1.64 7.96 -13.01
CA LYS A 100 1.34 8.62 -14.29
C LYS A 100 -0.06 8.31 -14.84
N LYS A 101 -0.66 7.18 -14.47
CA LYS A 101 -2.01 6.78 -14.92
C LYS A 101 -3.11 7.47 -14.11
N ILE A 102 -2.83 7.83 -12.86
CA ILE A 102 -3.81 8.41 -11.93
C ILE A 102 -3.61 9.90 -11.67
N SER A 103 -2.56 10.50 -12.26
CA SER A 103 -2.33 11.94 -12.33
C SER A 103 -3.15 12.53 -13.47
#